data_AF-A0A4Y9LF57-F1
#
_entry.id   AF-A0A4Y9LF57-F1
#
_cell.length_a   1.000
_cell.length_b   1.000
_cell.length_c   1.000
_cell.angle_alpha   90.00
_cell.angle_beta   90.00
_cell.angle_gamma   90.00
#
_symmetry.space_group_name_H-M   'P 1'
#
loop_
_entity.id
_entity.type
_entity.pdbx_description
1 polymer ?
#
loop_
_entity_poly.entity_id
_entity_poly.type
_entity_poly.pdbx_seq_one_letter_code
_entity_poly.pdbx_strand_id
1 'polypeptide(L)'
;MPTLEYLRSEIERMRTQIGRQRKEILQLQRAGIGTASAEALLTRMQAKVEQLVAQRDEVKMAEPRETRTRVLGGGGFGRRGRDQT
;
A
#
# COMPACT_ATOMS: atom_id res chain seq x y z
N MET A 1 4.29 -11.63 15.37
CA MET A 1 3.81 -11.30 14.02
C MET A 1 4.31 -9.89 13.68
N PRO A 2 4.75 -9.61 12.45
CA PRO A 2 5.09 -8.25 12.05
C PRO A 2 3.87 -7.35 12.20
N THR A 3 4.04 -6.15 12.78
CA THR A 3 2.94 -5.20 12.96
C THR A 3 2.59 -4.52 11.63
N LEU A 4 1.36 -4.04 11.48
CA LEU A 4 0.94 -3.29 10.28
C LEU A 4 1.86 -2.08 9.99
N GLU A 5 2.31 -1.40 11.04
CA GLU A 5 3.21 -0.25 10.91
C GLU A 5 4.59 -0.65 10.37
N TYR A 6 5.10 -1.82 10.77
CA TYR A 6 6.33 -2.38 10.21
C TYR A 6 6.15 -2.69 8.71
N LEU A 7 5.05 -3.35 8.33
CA LEU A 7 4.76 -3.67 6.93
C LEU A 7 4.62 -2.41 6.07
N ARG A 8 3.94 -1.36 6.58
CA ARG A 8 3.82 -0.07 5.88
C ARG A 8 5.18 0.60 5.69
N SER A 9 5.98 0.68 6.75
CA SER A 9 7.32 1.27 6.72
C SER A 9 8.24 0.54 5.73
N GLU A 10 8.17 -0.79 5.71
CA GLU A 10 8.97 -1.63 4.83
C GLU A 10 8.58 -1.45 3.35
N ILE A 11 7.27 -1.37 3.06
CA ILE A 11 6.76 -1.07 1.71
C ILE A 11 7.26 0.30 1.23
N GLU A 12 7.22 1.33 2.07
CA GLU A 12 7.69 2.67 1.72
C GLU A 12 9.20 2.72 1.47
N ARG A 13 9.98 2.02 2.30
CA ARG A 13 11.43 1.86 2.11
C ARG A 13 11.74 1.21 0.77
N MET A 14 11.08 0.08 0.49
CA MET A 14 11.29 -0.65 -0.75
C MET A 14 10.87 0.15 -1.99
N ARG A 15 9.76 0.90 -1.93
CA ARG A 15 9.35 1.80 -3.03
C ARG A 15 10.40 2.87 -3.32
N THR A 16 11.03 3.42 -2.27
CA THR A 16 12.13 4.38 -2.43
C THR A 16 13.35 3.75 -3.08
N GLN A 17 13.72 2.52 -2.67
CA GLN A 17 14.83 1.79 -3.29
C GLN A 17 14.54 1.45 -4.75
N ILE A 18 13.33 1.01 -5.09
CA ILE A 18 12.88 0.78 -6.48
C ILE A 18 13.02 2.06 -7.31
N GLY A 19 12.61 3.21 -6.76
CA GLY A 19 12.76 4.51 -7.42
C GLY A 19 14.23 4.87 -7.70
N ARG A 20 15.15 4.54 -6.79
CA ARG A 20 16.60 4.72 -7.00
C ARG A 20 17.15 3.77 -8.05
N GLN A 21 16.77 2.49 -7.99
CA GLN A 21 17.21 1.47 -8.95
C GLN A 21 16.79 1.83 -10.38
N ARG A 22 15.57 2.37 -10.56
CA ARG A 22 15.10 2.86 -11.87
C ARG A 22 15.96 4.00 -12.41
N LYS A 23 16.41 4.92 -11.56
CA LYS A 23 17.30 6.02 -11.96
C LYS A 23 18.68 5.50 -12.35
N GLU A 24 19.21 4.54 -11.61
CA GLU A 24 20.48 3.88 -11.91
C GLU A 24 20.42 3.14 -13.25
N ILE A 25 19.35 2.37 -13.50
CA ILE A 25 19.10 1.72 -14.81
C ILE A 25 19.10 2.75 -15.94
N LEU A 26 18.41 3.87 -15.78
CA LEU A 26 18.38 4.93 -16.79
C LEU A 26 19.77 5.54 -17.05
N GLN A 27 20.58 5.72 -16.01
CA GLN A 27 21.96 6.20 -16.14
C GLN A 27 22.85 5.19 -16.87
N LEU A 28 22.75 3.91 -16.51
CA LEU A 28 23.49 2.82 -17.16
C LEU A 28 23.09 2.68 -18.64
N GLN A 29 21.80 2.76 -18.96
CA GLN A 29 21.31 2.77 -20.35
C GLN A 29 21.87 3.94 -21.16
N ARG A 30 21.92 5.15 -20.58
CA ARG A 30 22.53 6.32 -21.23
C ARG A 30 24.02 6.15 -21.47
N ALA A 31 24.71 5.42 -20.60
CA ALA A 31 26.12 5.08 -20.76
C ALA A 31 26.35 3.91 -21.75
N GLY A 32 25.29 3.32 -22.32
CA GLY A 32 25.38 2.15 -23.19
C GLY A 32 25.78 0.86 -22.46
N ILE A 33 25.65 0.83 -21.13
CA ILE A 33 25.98 -0.33 -20.30
C ILE A 33 24.77 -1.26 -20.24
N GLY A 34 25.00 -2.56 -20.42
CA GLY A 34 23.95 -3.57 -20.31
C GLY A 34 23.26 -3.54 -18.94
N THR A 35 21.94 -3.37 -18.92
CA THR A 35 21.14 -3.22 -17.69
C THR A 35 20.37 -4.47 -17.27
N ALA A 36 20.55 -5.59 -17.98
CA ALA A 36 19.82 -6.83 -17.75
C ALA A 36 19.83 -7.30 -16.27
N SER A 37 20.98 -7.20 -15.60
CA SER A 37 21.11 -7.58 -14.18
C SER A 37 20.35 -6.62 -13.24
N ALA A 38 20.36 -5.33 -13.55
CA ALA A 38 19.66 -4.31 -12.76
C ALA A 38 18.14 -4.38 -12.97
N GLU A 39 17.68 -4.70 -14.19
CA GLU A 39 16.28 -4.96 -14.48
C GLU A 39 15.78 -6.24 -13.79
N ALA A 40 16.57 -7.31 -13.78
CA ALA A 40 16.25 -8.52 -13.03
C ALA A 40 16.12 -8.26 -11.51
N LEU A 41 16.99 -7.41 -10.95
CA LEU A 41 16.88 -6.97 -9.55
C LEU A 41 15.61 -6.16 -9.32
N LEU A 42 15.28 -5.22 -10.22
CA LEU A 42 14.08 -4.40 -10.14
C LEU A 42 12.81 -5.26 -10.08
N THR A 43 12.70 -6.27 -10.95
CA THR A 43 11.58 -7.22 -10.97
C THR A 43 11.45 -7.98 -9.65
N ARG A 44 12.57 -8.44 -9.07
CA ARG A 44 12.57 -9.13 -7.77
C ARG A 44 12.12 -8.21 -6.64
N MET A 45 12.56 -6.96 -6.65
CA MET A 45 12.13 -5.98 -5.65
C MET A 45 10.64 -5.67 -5.76
N GLN A 46 10.10 -5.55 -6.98
CA GLN A 46 8.67 -5.36 -7.21
C GLN A 46 7.85 -6.54 -6.69
N ALA A 47 8.26 -7.78 -7.03
CA ALA A 47 7.60 -8.98 -6.52
C ALA A 47 7.61 -9.04 -4.98
N LYS A 48 8.69 -8.59 -4.34
CA LYS A 48 8.77 -8.52 -2.88
C LYS A 48 7.84 -7.46 -2.30
N VAL A 49 7.64 -6.30 -2.96
CA VAL A 49 6.65 -5.30 -2.55
C VAL A 49 5.24 -5.88 -2.63
N GLU A 50 4.92 -6.59 -3.70
CA GLU A 50 3.61 -7.23 -3.88
C GLU A 50 3.33 -8.24 -2.75
N GLN A 51 4.32 -9.05 -2.36
CA GLN A 51 4.22 -9.93 -1.20
C GLN A 51 3.97 -9.18 0.12
N LEU A 52 4.69 -8.07 0.36
CA LEU A 52 4.47 -7.25 1.56
C LEU A 52 3.09 -6.61 1.59
N VAL A 53 2.57 -6.19 0.43
CA VAL A 53 1.21 -5.66 0.30
C VAL A 53 0.18 -6.73 0.61
N ALA A 54 0.33 -7.94 0.06
CA ALA A 54 -0.55 -9.07 0.36
C ALA A 54 -0.53 -9.42 1.86
N GLN A 55 0.65 -9.50 2.48
CA GLN A 55 0.78 -9.73 3.93
C GLN A 55 0.11 -8.61 4.74
N ARG A 56 0.23 -7.35 4.31
CA ARG A 56 -0.44 -6.21 4.97
C ARG A 56 -1.96 -6.35 4.89
N ASP A 57 -2.50 -6.75 3.74
CA ASP A 57 -3.93 -6.99 3.58
C ASP A 57 -4.41 -8.18 4.42
N GLU A 58 -3.66 -9.27 4.49
CA GLU A 58 -3.96 -10.42 5.35
C GLU A 58 -3.96 -10.05 6.84
N VAL A 59 -2.94 -9.33 7.31
CA VAL A 59 -2.88 -8.86 8.70
C VAL A 59 -4.03 -7.90 9.00
N LYS A 60 -4.38 -7.01 8.07
CA LYS A 60 -5.52 -6.10 8.22
C LYS A 60 -6.88 -6.81 8.24
N MET A 61 -6.99 -7.98 7.62
CA MET A 61 -8.19 -8.83 7.67
C MET A 61 -8.22 -9.74 8.90
N ALA A 62 -7.05 -10.17 9.37
CA ALA A 62 -6.88 -11.03 10.53
C ALA A 62 -6.97 -10.26 11.86
N GLU A 63 -6.62 -8.98 11.89
CA GLU A 63 -7.03 -8.11 12.99
C GLU A 63 -8.56 -8.02 12.96
N PRO A 64 -9.27 -8.53 14.00
CA PRO A 64 -10.69 -8.28 14.11
C PRO A 64 -10.85 -6.77 14.07
N ARG A 65 -11.77 -6.29 13.24
CA ARG A 65 -12.30 -4.93 13.38
C ARG A 65 -12.96 -4.84 14.76
N GLU A 66 -12.17 -4.73 15.83
CA GLU A 66 -12.64 -4.28 17.11
C GLU A 66 -13.10 -2.84 16.87
N THR A 67 -14.41 -2.75 16.66
CA THR A 67 -15.21 -1.60 17.06
C THR A 67 -14.86 -0.32 16.32
N ARG A 68 -15.04 -0.28 14.99
CA ARG A 68 -15.53 0.96 14.37
C ARG A 68 -17.04 1.08 14.51
N THR A 69 -17.52 0.92 15.74
CA THR A 69 -18.77 1.56 16.14
C THR A 69 -18.44 3.04 16.32
N ARG A 70 -19.26 3.92 15.70
CA ARG A 70 -19.20 5.40 15.73
C ARG A 70 -18.23 5.95 14.67
N VAL A 71 -18.65 6.40 13.47
CA VAL A 71 -19.90 7.08 13.10
C VAL A 71 -20.20 6.76 11.62
N LEU A 72 -21.16 5.85 11.38
CA LEU A 72 -22.07 5.97 10.24
C LEU A 72 -23.17 6.94 10.67
N GLY A 73 -22.80 8.22 10.78
CA GLY A 73 -23.71 9.31 11.09
C GLY A 73 -23.83 10.22 9.88
N GLY A 74 -24.49 9.72 8.83
CA GLY A 74 -24.65 10.45 7.58
C GLY A 74 -25.69 9.78 6.67
N GLY A 75 -26.79 9.31 7.24
CA GLY A 75 -27.86 8.69 6.47
C GLY A 75 -28.94 8.11 7.37
N GLY A 76 -29.94 8.93 7.73
CA GLY A 76 -31.20 8.44 8.27
C GLY A 76 -31.50 8.78 9.73
N PHE A 77 -31.88 10.03 9.97
CA PHE A 77 -32.97 10.38 10.90
C PHE A 77 -33.81 11.40 10.13
N GLY A 78 -35.09 11.17 9.84
CA GLY A 78 -36.12 10.75 10.78
C GLY A 78 -37.12 11.90 10.82
N ARG A 79 -38.30 11.64 10.24
CA ARG A 79 -39.47 12.50 10.13
C ARG A 79 -39.61 13.54 11.25
N ARG A 80 -39.80 14.80 10.90
CA ARG A 80 -40.72 15.68 11.65
C ARG A 80 -41.92 15.93 10.76
N GLY A 81 -43.03 15.29 11.12
CA GLY A 81 -44.32 15.64 10.57
C GLY A 81 -44.62 17.11 10.85
N ARG A 82 -45.25 17.76 9.88
CA ARG A 82 -46.19 18.81 10.16
C ARG A 82 -47.36 18.59 9.21
N ASP A 83 -48.31 17.83 9.73
CA ASP A 83 -49.66 17.80 9.21
C ASP A 83 -50.34 19.15 9.49
N GLN A 84 -51.09 19.60 8.49
CA GLN A 84 -52.22 20.54 8.45
C GLN A 84 -52.53 21.42 9.66
N THR A 85 -52.59 22.74 9.41
CA THR A 85 -53.85 23.53 9.41
C THR A 85 -53.69 24.69 8.43
#